data_AF-A0A6L8IP66-F1
#
_entry.id   AF-A0A6L8IP66-F1
#
_cell.length_a   1.000
_cell.length_b   1.000
_cell.length_c   1.000
_cell.angle_alpha   90.00
_cell.angle_beta   90.00
_cell.angle_gamma   90.00
#
_symmetry.space_group_name_H-M   'P 1'
#
loop_
_entity.id
_entity.type
_entity.pdbx_description
1 polymer ?
#
loop_
_entity_poly.entity_id
_entity_poly.type
_entity_poly.pdbx_seq_one_letter_code
_entity_poly.pdbx_strand_id
1 'polypeptide(L)'
;MAKERFERTKPHINVGTIGHVDHGKTTLTAAMTKICAARQGGEIKEFDEIDNAPEERERGITIATTHVEYESPNRHYAHVDCPGHADYVKNMITGAAQMDGAILVVSAVDGPMPQTREHILLARQVGVPRIVVYMNKVDQLEEDEREEFVELVTLDIQEILEQNEFPDDTPIVVGSALQALEGDTSDVGEGSVLELIQTLDDYVPEPERPVDQPFLMPIEDVFTIQGRGTVVTGRVDRGIVKVGDEIEIIGIREAQRTTCTGVEMFRKLLDEGRAGENIGVLLRGTKREDVERGQVLAVPGSITPHTRFEAEVYVLSKDEGGRHTPFFEGYRPQFYFRTTDVTGSVTLPDGVEMVMPGDNVNLEATLISPIAMDEGLRFAIREGGRTVGAGVVTKIIA
;
A
#
# COMPACT_ATOMS: atom_id res chain seq x y z
N MET A 1 -25.21 -18.98 9.10
CA MET A 1 -25.18 -19.23 7.64
C MET A 1 -23.82 -19.81 7.32
N ALA A 2 -23.71 -20.78 6.40
CA ALA A 2 -22.40 -21.25 5.95
C ALA A 2 -21.68 -20.07 5.28
N LYS A 3 -20.39 -19.85 5.62
CA LYS A 3 -19.60 -18.84 4.93
C LYS A 3 -19.43 -19.26 3.48
N GLU A 4 -19.58 -18.30 2.56
CA GLU A 4 -19.35 -18.51 1.14
C GLU A 4 -17.89 -18.92 0.89
N ARG A 5 -17.65 -19.70 -0.16
CA ARG A 5 -16.32 -20.13 -0.57
C ARG A 5 -15.84 -19.22 -1.69
N PHE A 6 -14.61 -18.75 -1.61
CA PHE A 6 -14.05 -17.92 -2.67
C PHE A 6 -13.70 -18.80 -3.89
N GLU A 7 -14.17 -18.40 -5.08
CA GLU A 7 -13.89 -19.08 -6.34
C GLU A 7 -12.90 -18.28 -7.17
N ARG A 8 -11.77 -18.90 -7.53
CA ARG A 8 -10.72 -18.29 -8.37
C ARG A 8 -11.09 -18.35 -9.85
N THR A 9 -12.04 -17.53 -10.27
CA THR A 9 -12.53 -17.48 -11.66
C THR A 9 -11.80 -16.46 -12.53
N LYS A 10 -11.23 -15.39 -11.92
CA LYS A 10 -10.55 -14.28 -12.60
C LYS A 10 -9.15 -14.04 -12.00
N PRO A 11 -8.19 -13.49 -12.76
CA PRO A 11 -6.91 -13.00 -12.23
C PRO A 11 -7.12 -11.99 -11.09
N HIS A 12 -6.29 -12.10 -10.04
CA HIS A 12 -6.38 -11.26 -8.85
C HIS A 12 -5.32 -10.14 -8.85
N ILE A 13 -5.78 -8.90 -8.87
CA ILE A 13 -4.93 -7.71 -8.87
C ILE A 13 -5.19 -6.89 -7.61
N ASN A 14 -4.11 -6.45 -6.95
CA ASN A 14 -4.20 -5.48 -5.86
C ASN A 14 -3.99 -4.08 -6.43
N VAL A 15 -4.95 -3.20 -6.18
CA VAL A 15 -4.85 -1.78 -6.50
C VAL A 15 -5.13 -0.94 -5.27
N GLY A 16 -4.95 0.35 -5.36
CA GLY A 16 -5.39 1.24 -4.29
C GLY A 16 -5.27 2.70 -4.66
N THR A 17 -6.04 3.54 -3.97
CA THR A 17 -6.07 4.99 -4.17
C THR A 17 -4.97 5.67 -3.36
N ILE A 18 -4.20 6.53 -4.02
CA ILE A 18 -3.21 7.42 -3.41
C ILE A 18 -3.45 8.85 -3.91
N GLY A 19 -2.90 9.84 -3.21
CA GLY A 19 -3.05 11.25 -3.55
C GLY A 19 -3.33 12.11 -2.33
N HIS A 20 -3.33 13.42 -2.53
CA HIS A 20 -3.48 14.41 -1.47
C HIS A 20 -4.80 14.28 -0.70
N VAL A 21 -4.83 14.83 0.51
CA VAL A 21 -6.05 14.94 1.33
C VAL A 21 -7.13 15.69 0.53
N ASP A 22 -8.40 15.32 0.74
CA ASP A 22 -9.57 15.92 0.10
C ASP A 22 -9.66 15.83 -1.43
N HIS A 23 -8.74 15.15 -2.13
CA HIS A 23 -8.85 14.92 -3.57
C HIS A 23 -9.93 13.89 -3.96
N GLY A 24 -10.56 13.21 -2.99
CA GLY A 24 -11.72 12.33 -3.22
C GLY A 24 -11.39 10.83 -3.43
N LYS A 25 -10.30 10.33 -2.83
CA LYS A 25 -9.93 8.90 -2.85
C LYS A 25 -11.06 7.98 -2.42
N THR A 26 -11.56 8.18 -1.20
CA THR A 26 -12.63 7.36 -0.59
C THR A 26 -13.94 7.46 -1.36
N THR A 27 -14.27 8.65 -1.88
CA THR A 27 -15.45 8.86 -2.76
C THR A 27 -15.33 8.04 -4.05
N LEU A 28 -14.15 8.04 -4.68
CA LEU A 28 -13.87 7.24 -5.87
C LEU A 28 -13.97 5.75 -5.56
N THR A 29 -13.38 5.30 -4.44
CA THR A 29 -13.47 3.91 -3.98
C THR A 29 -14.92 3.46 -3.79
N ALA A 30 -15.75 4.28 -3.14
CA ALA A 30 -17.19 4.00 -3.00
C ALA A 30 -17.89 3.92 -4.37
N ALA A 31 -17.64 4.87 -5.27
CA ALA A 31 -18.21 4.88 -6.63
C ALA A 31 -17.84 3.62 -7.42
N MET A 32 -16.57 3.20 -7.37
CA MET A 32 -16.10 1.96 -8.01
C MET A 32 -16.86 0.73 -7.49
N THR A 33 -17.00 0.57 -6.17
CA THR A 33 -17.73 -0.59 -5.62
C THR A 33 -19.19 -0.58 -6.05
N LYS A 34 -19.86 0.58 -6.02
CA LYS A 34 -21.27 0.73 -6.41
C LYS A 34 -21.50 0.37 -7.88
N ILE A 35 -20.67 0.92 -8.78
CA ILE A 35 -20.81 0.72 -10.22
C ILE A 35 -20.47 -0.72 -10.62
N CYS A 36 -19.39 -1.29 -10.07
CA CYS A 36 -19.05 -2.69 -10.28
C CYS A 36 -20.14 -3.63 -9.75
N ALA A 37 -20.68 -3.36 -8.57
CA ALA A 37 -21.76 -4.17 -7.99
C ALA A 37 -23.03 -4.16 -8.86
N ALA A 38 -23.38 -3.01 -9.44
CA ALA A 38 -24.52 -2.90 -10.35
C ALA A 38 -24.35 -3.71 -11.64
N ARG A 39 -23.10 -3.88 -12.13
CA ARG A 39 -22.80 -4.52 -13.43
C ARG A 39 -22.39 -5.99 -13.32
N GLN A 40 -21.60 -6.34 -12.30
CA GLN A 40 -21.00 -7.67 -12.12
C GLN A 40 -21.58 -8.41 -10.90
N GLY A 41 -22.35 -7.73 -10.05
CA GLY A 41 -22.68 -8.20 -8.70
C GLY A 41 -21.54 -7.91 -7.71
N GLY A 42 -21.73 -8.28 -6.45
CA GLY A 42 -20.78 -8.01 -5.36
C GLY A 42 -21.38 -7.14 -4.25
N GLU A 43 -20.58 -6.83 -3.23
CA GLU A 43 -20.98 -5.96 -2.13
C GLU A 43 -20.72 -4.50 -2.49
N ILE A 44 -21.72 -3.64 -2.29
CA ILE A 44 -21.55 -2.18 -2.31
C ILE A 44 -20.92 -1.78 -0.98
N LYS A 45 -19.94 -0.87 -1.02
CA LYS A 45 -19.40 -0.19 0.17
C LYS A 45 -19.71 1.29 0.07
N GLU A 46 -20.57 1.76 0.96
CA GLU A 46 -20.86 3.19 1.08
C GLU A 46 -19.67 3.93 1.69
N PHE A 47 -19.59 5.24 1.48
CA PHE A 47 -18.52 6.10 2.01
C PHE A 47 -18.28 5.90 3.51
N ASP A 48 -19.36 5.90 4.30
CA ASP A 48 -19.33 5.73 5.76
C ASP A 48 -18.91 4.32 6.22
N GLU A 49 -18.92 3.33 5.33
CA GLU A 49 -18.44 1.98 5.60
C GLU A 49 -16.93 1.85 5.33
N ILE A 50 -16.39 2.72 4.48
CA ILE A 50 -14.96 2.81 4.19
C ILE A 50 -14.27 3.64 5.28
N ASP A 51 -14.76 4.85 5.52
CA ASP A 51 -14.36 5.72 6.65
C ASP A 51 -15.24 5.39 7.88
N ASN A 52 -15.02 4.22 8.46
CA ASN A 52 -15.87 3.68 9.52
C ASN A 52 -15.40 4.00 10.95
N ALA A 53 -14.14 4.44 11.14
CA ALA A 53 -13.66 4.71 12.47
C ALA A 53 -14.33 5.97 13.05
N PRO A 54 -14.70 5.99 14.34
CA PRO A 54 -15.33 7.16 14.96
C PRO A 54 -14.51 8.45 14.79
N GLU A 55 -13.18 8.33 14.80
CA GLU A 55 -12.25 9.44 14.61
C GLU A 55 -12.19 9.93 13.14
N GLU A 56 -12.36 9.03 12.16
CA GLU A 56 -12.44 9.39 10.74
C GLU A 56 -13.70 10.21 10.45
N ARG A 57 -14.85 9.78 10.99
CA ARG A 57 -16.12 10.49 10.83
C ARG A 57 -16.14 11.87 11.48
N GLU A 58 -15.45 12.04 12.61
CA GLU A 58 -15.37 13.33 13.30
C GLU A 58 -14.42 14.31 12.60
N ARG A 59 -13.32 13.80 12.03
CA ARG A 59 -12.30 14.63 11.38
C ARG A 59 -12.49 14.79 9.87
N GLY A 60 -13.33 13.96 9.24
CA GLY A 60 -13.56 13.97 7.79
C GLY A 60 -12.35 13.54 6.97
N ILE A 61 -11.45 12.74 7.55
CA ILE A 61 -10.23 12.26 6.87
C ILE A 61 -10.06 10.76 7.12
N THR A 62 -9.63 10.02 6.10
CA THR A 62 -9.21 8.62 6.22
C THR A 62 -7.97 8.52 7.09
N ILE A 63 -7.98 7.61 8.06
CA ILE A 63 -6.90 7.38 9.02
C ILE A 63 -6.33 5.97 8.81
N ALA A 64 -7.19 4.97 8.77
CA ALA A 64 -6.83 3.57 8.56
C ALA A 64 -6.92 3.19 7.08
N THR A 65 -6.15 2.19 6.68
CA THR A 65 -6.31 1.57 5.36
C THR A 65 -7.55 0.69 5.37
N THR A 66 -8.45 0.89 4.40
CA THR A 66 -9.63 0.05 4.23
C THR A 66 -9.51 -0.79 2.98
N HIS A 67 -9.78 -2.09 3.12
CA HIS A 67 -9.76 -3.05 2.02
C HIS A 67 -11.17 -3.31 1.50
N VAL A 68 -11.40 -3.07 0.20
CA VAL A 68 -12.67 -3.39 -0.48
C VAL A 68 -12.42 -4.32 -1.67
N GLU A 69 -13.42 -5.11 -2.05
CA GLU A 69 -13.38 -5.97 -3.23
C GLU A 69 -14.38 -5.49 -4.29
N TYR A 70 -13.99 -5.60 -5.56
CA TYR A 70 -14.89 -5.47 -6.71
C TYR A 70 -14.29 -6.20 -7.90
N GLU A 71 -15.06 -6.37 -8.97
CA GLU A 71 -14.60 -7.09 -10.15
C GLU A 71 -14.93 -6.31 -11.44
N SER A 72 -14.03 -6.41 -12.41
CA SER A 72 -14.32 -6.11 -13.81
C SER A 72 -14.80 -7.39 -14.51
N PRO A 73 -15.21 -7.35 -15.80
CA PRO A 73 -15.43 -8.56 -16.58
C PRO A 73 -14.21 -9.48 -16.63
N ASN A 74 -13.00 -8.91 -16.56
CA ASN A 74 -11.75 -9.60 -16.80
C ASN A 74 -11.01 -10.01 -15.52
N ARG A 75 -11.14 -9.25 -14.43
CA ARG A 75 -10.28 -9.34 -13.25
C ARG A 75 -11.05 -9.18 -11.95
N HIS A 76 -10.50 -9.76 -10.88
CA HIS A 76 -10.91 -9.50 -9.51
C HIS A 76 -9.93 -8.51 -8.88
N TYR A 77 -10.45 -7.46 -8.23
CA TYR A 77 -9.66 -6.44 -7.57
C TYR A 77 -9.79 -6.51 -6.05
N ALA A 78 -8.66 -6.53 -5.35
CA ALA A 78 -8.59 -6.05 -3.97
C ALA A 78 -8.09 -4.60 -4.01
N HIS A 79 -8.86 -3.68 -3.44
CA HIS A 79 -8.56 -2.26 -3.43
C HIS A 79 -8.23 -1.81 -2.01
N VAL A 80 -7.07 -1.19 -1.83
CA VAL A 80 -6.65 -0.55 -0.57
C VAL A 80 -6.85 0.97 -0.66
N ASP A 81 -7.79 1.50 0.11
CA ASP A 81 -8.00 2.96 0.21
C ASP A 81 -6.97 3.54 1.20
N CYS A 82 -6.02 4.33 0.70
CA CYS A 82 -4.95 4.87 1.54
C CYS A 82 -5.22 6.30 2.01
N PRO A 83 -4.80 6.68 3.23
CA PRO A 83 -4.96 8.04 3.73
C PRO A 83 -4.06 9.03 2.98
N GLY A 84 -4.56 10.26 2.77
CA GLY A 84 -3.84 11.34 2.07
C GLY A 84 -3.23 12.42 2.96
N HIS A 85 -3.47 12.36 4.27
CA HIS A 85 -2.96 13.35 5.22
C HIS A 85 -1.52 13.02 5.63
N ALA A 86 -0.65 14.04 5.76
CA ALA A 86 0.78 13.88 6.05
C ALA A 86 1.05 13.03 7.30
N ASP A 87 0.25 13.22 8.35
CA ASP A 87 0.38 12.49 9.61
C ASP A 87 0.16 10.96 9.46
N TYR A 88 -0.58 10.53 8.44
CA TYR A 88 -0.96 9.13 8.23
C TYR A 88 -0.25 8.47 7.04
N VAL A 89 0.80 9.10 6.50
CA VAL A 89 1.63 8.55 5.41
C VAL A 89 2.21 7.17 5.77
N LYS A 90 2.35 6.83 7.06
CA LYS A 90 2.82 5.49 7.49
C LYS A 90 1.88 4.38 7.00
N ASN A 91 0.57 4.64 7.08
CA ASN A 91 -0.45 3.70 6.65
C ASN A 91 -0.48 3.63 5.12
N MET A 92 -0.28 4.76 4.44
CA MET A 92 -0.12 4.78 2.98
C MET A 92 1.07 3.94 2.51
N ILE A 93 2.26 4.05 3.13
CA ILE A 93 3.43 3.23 2.77
C ILE A 93 3.12 1.74 2.89
N THR A 94 2.42 1.36 3.96
CA THR A 94 2.05 -0.04 4.21
C THR A 94 1.05 -0.54 3.16
N GLY A 95 0.07 0.28 2.78
CA GLY A 95 -0.90 -0.06 1.73
C GLY A 95 -0.29 -0.08 0.33
N ALA A 96 0.54 0.91 -0.02
CA ALA A 96 1.18 1.03 -1.33
C ALA A 96 2.15 -0.13 -1.62
N ALA A 97 2.84 -0.65 -0.59
CA ALA A 97 3.67 -1.85 -0.73
C ALA A 97 2.89 -3.10 -1.20
N GLN A 98 1.55 -3.07 -1.09
CA GLN A 98 0.67 -4.14 -1.52
C GLN A 98 0.05 -3.91 -2.90
N MET A 99 0.37 -2.82 -3.59
CA MET A 99 -0.29 -2.47 -4.85
C MET A 99 0.50 -3.03 -6.05
N ASP A 100 -0.19 -3.77 -6.91
CA ASP A 100 0.32 -4.15 -8.24
C ASP A 100 0.10 -3.02 -9.26
N GLY A 101 -0.75 -2.06 -8.94
CA GLY A 101 -0.85 -0.76 -9.58
C GLY A 101 -1.58 0.21 -8.66
N ALA A 102 -1.28 1.51 -8.73
CA ALA A 102 -1.95 2.52 -7.91
C ALA A 102 -2.84 3.44 -8.75
N ILE A 103 -3.91 3.94 -8.14
CA ILE A 103 -4.79 4.97 -8.69
C ILE A 103 -4.39 6.29 -8.03
N LEU A 104 -3.75 7.20 -8.78
CA LEU A 104 -3.42 8.54 -8.29
C LEU A 104 -4.61 9.46 -8.48
N VAL A 105 -5.22 9.90 -7.38
CA VAL A 105 -6.38 10.80 -7.40
C VAL A 105 -5.90 12.24 -7.26
N VAL A 106 -6.14 13.05 -8.29
CA VAL A 106 -5.77 14.48 -8.33
C VAL A 106 -7.01 15.32 -8.56
N SER A 107 -7.23 16.35 -7.75
CA SER A 107 -8.32 17.31 -7.97
C SER A 107 -7.99 18.20 -9.18
N ALA A 108 -8.90 18.31 -10.13
CA ALA A 108 -8.76 19.21 -11.28
C ALA A 108 -8.75 20.70 -10.88
N VAL A 109 -9.32 21.02 -9.71
CA VAL A 109 -9.37 22.38 -9.17
C VAL A 109 -8.07 22.75 -8.46
N ASP A 110 -7.49 21.81 -7.71
CA ASP A 110 -6.32 22.06 -6.87
C ASP A 110 -4.99 21.74 -7.57
N GLY A 111 -5.02 20.82 -8.54
CA GLY A 111 -3.82 20.29 -9.20
C GLY A 111 -2.92 19.46 -8.27
N PRO A 112 -1.65 19.21 -8.66
CA PRO A 112 -0.74 18.41 -7.86
C PRO A 112 -0.22 19.11 -6.59
N MET A 113 -0.75 18.69 -5.45
CA MET A 113 -0.35 19.17 -4.11
C MET A 113 0.87 18.43 -3.51
N PRO A 114 1.47 18.89 -2.39
CA PRO A 114 2.70 18.28 -1.83
C PRO A 114 2.62 16.77 -1.59
N GLN A 115 1.51 16.26 -1.06
CA GLN A 115 1.32 14.83 -0.82
C GLN A 115 1.12 14.05 -2.12
N THR A 116 0.70 14.69 -3.22
CA THR A 116 0.71 14.05 -4.55
C THR A 116 2.13 13.65 -4.92
N ARG A 117 3.08 14.59 -4.77
CA ARG A 117 4.51 14.35 -5.02
C ARG A 117 5.09 13.31 -4.06
N GLU A 118 4.80 13.44 -2.76
CA GLU A 118 5.27 12.49 -1.75
C GLU A 118 4.73 11.07 -2.01
N HIS A 119 3.47 10.93 -2.40
CA HIS A 119 2.85 9.64 -2.68
C HIS A 119 3.39 8.97 -3.93
N ILE A 120 3.65 9.72 -5.01
CA ILE A 120 4.26 9.18 -6.23
C ILE A 120 5.68 8.67 -5.91
N LEU A 121 6.47 9.48 -5.20
CA LEU A 121 7.81 9.10 -4.78
C LEU A 121 7.78 7.83 -3.92
N LEU A 122 6.92 7.79 -2.91
CA LEU A 122 6.78 6.62 -2.04
C LEU A 122 6.30 5.38 -2.79
N ALA A 123 5.34 5.52 -3.71
CA ALA A 123 4.85 4.43 -4.55
C ALA A 123 6.01 3.84 -5.36
N ARG A 124 6.88 4.68 -5.94
CA ARG A 124 8.10 4.22 -6.63
C ARG A 124 9.03 3.45 -5.69
N GLN A 125 9.28 3.99 -4.50
CA GLN A 125 10.22 3.41 -3.54
C GLN A 125 9.76 2.06 -2.97
N VAL A 126 8.45 1.89 -2.76
CA VAL A 126 7.87 0.60 -2.33
C VAL A 126 7.62 -0.37 -3.50
N GLY A 127 7.94 0.03 -4.73
CA GLY A 127 7.94 -0.85 -5.90
C GLY A 127 6.62 -0.98 -6.63
N VAL A 128 5.72 0.00 -6.54
CA VAL A 128 4.50 0.04 -7.36
C VAL A 128 4.89 0.20 -8.84
N PRO A 129 4.52 -0.74 -9.73
CA PRO A 129 5.07 -0.76 -11.09
C PRO A 129 4.35 0.18 -12.07
N ARG A 130 3.06 0.44 -11.86
CA ARG A 130 2.22 1.29 -12.73
C ARG A 130 1.30 2.17 -11.89
N ILE A 131 1.09 3.40 -12.34
CA ILE A 131 0.09 4.33 -11.82
C ILE A 131 -0.93 4.59 -12.92
N VAL A 132 -2.22 4.63 -12.59
CA VAL A 132 -3.27 5.22 -13.43
C VAL A 132 -3.77 6.46 -12.71
N VAL A 133 -3.93 7.57 -13.41
CA VAL A 133 -4.37 8.83 -12.80
C VAL A 133 -5.88 8.99 -12.98
N TYR A 134 -6.56 9.39 -11.92
CA TYR A 134 -7.94 9.84 -11.98
C TYR A 134 -7.99 11.33 -11.60
N MET A 135 -8.17 12.18 -12.60
CA MET A 135 -8.37 13.62 -12.42
C MET A 135 -9.82 13.89 -12.02
N ASN A 136 -10.02 14.04 -10.71
CA ASN A 136 -11.32 14.13 -10.06
C ASN A 136 -11.83 15.57 -9.98
N LYS A 137 -13.12 15.73 -9.61
CA LYS A 137 -13.78 17.02 -9.34
C LYS A 137 -13.91 17.96 -10.55
N VAL A 138 -13.94 17.43 -11.78
CA VAL A 138 -14.17 18.30 -12.95
C VAL A 138 -15.55 18.94 -13.00
N ASP A 139 -16.49 18.43 -12.20
CA ASP A 139 -17.81 19.03 -11.98
C ASP A 139 -17.76 20.41 -11.32
N GLN A 140 -16.64 20.74 -10.66
CA GLN A 140 -16.42 22.04 -10.02
C GLN A 140 -15.79 23.08 -10.97
N LEU A 141 -15.39 22.67 -12.16
CA LEU A 141 -14.88 23.56 -13.21
C LEU A 141 -16.03 24.01 -14.11
N GLU A 142 -16.07 25.31 -14.38
CA GLU A 142 -16.97 25.90 -15.37
C GLU A 142 -16.68 25.32 -16.76
N GLU A 143 -17.73 25.14 -17.59
CA GLU A 143 -17.62 24.42 -18.87
C GLU A 143 -16.65 25.08 -19.86
N ASP A 144 -16.52 26.41 -19.83
CA ASP A 144 -15.67 27.19 -20.73
C ASP A 144 -14.20 27.25 -20.31
N GLU A 145 -13.89 26.94 -19.05
CA GLU A 145 -12.51 26.90 -18.52
C GLU A 145 -11.98 25.47 -18.35
N ARG A 146 -12.86 24.46 -18.37
CA ARG A 146 -12.53 23.06 -18.06
C ARG A 146 -11.39 22.50 -18.91
N GLU A 147 -11.42 22.71 -20.23
CA GLU A 147 -10.41 22.14 -21.14
C GLU A 147 -9.01 22.68 -20.82
N GLU A 148 -8.88 23.99 -20.62
CA GLU A 148 -7.60 24.65 -20.29
C GLU A 148 -7.05 24.17 -18.93
N PHE A 149 -7.91 24.08 -17.91
CA PHE A 149 -7.49 23.57 -16.60
C PHE A 149 -7.07 22.10 -16.64
N VAL A 150 -7.83 21.25 -17.34
CA VAL A 150 -7.49 19.82 -17.50
C VAL A 150 -6.16 19.65 -18.23
N GLU A 151 -5.91 20.42 -19.29
CA GLU A 151 -4.63 20.39 -20.01
C GLU A 151 -3.47 20.83 -19.11
N LEU A 152 -3.62 21.94 -18.39
CA LEU A 152 -2.57 22.46 -17.50
C LEU A 152 -2.24 21.44 -16.39
N VAL A 153 -3.26 20.92 -15.71
CA VAL A 153 -3.08 19.93 -14.63
C VAL A 153 -2.49 18.63 -15.17
N THR A 154 -2.86 18.22 -16.39
CA THR A 154 -2.27 17.04 -17.06
C THR A 154 -0.77 17.18 -17.23
N LEU A 155 -0.30 18.34 -17.73
CA LEU A 155 1.13 18.60 -17.91
C LEU A 155 1.88 18.54 -16.57
N ASP A 156 1.34 19.17 -15.52
CA ASP A 156 1.96 19.16 -14.19
C ASP A 156 2.04 17.73 -13.61
N ILE A 157 1.00 16.91 -13.79
CA ILE A 157 0.99 15.51 -13.33
C ILE A 157 2.04 14.69 -14.09
N GLN A 158 2.11 14.84 -15.42
CA GLN A 158 3.06 14.12 -16.26
C GLN A 158 4.50 14.45 -15.89
N GLU A 159 4.82 15.72 -15.67
CA GLU A 159 6.16 16.14 -15.25
C GLU A 159 6.57 15.47 -13.92
N ILE A 160 5.66 15.40 -12.94
CA ILE A 160 5.95 14.77 -11.64
C ILE A 160 6.15 13.25 -11.79
N LEU A 161 5.33 12.60 -12.63
CA LEU A 161 5.47 11.17 -12.89
C LEU A 161 6.80 10.85 -13.57
N GLU A 162 7.18 11.62 -14.59
CA GLU A 162 8.46 11.47 -15.30
C GLU A 162 9.66 11.67 -14.36
N GLN A 163 9.62 12.71 -13.51
CA GLN A 163 10.65 12.96 -12.48
C GLN A 163 10.83 11.79 -11.51
N ASN A 164 9.81 10.96 -11.31
CA ASN A 164 9.82 9.79 -10.43
C ASN A 164 9.94 8.47 -11.20
N GLU A 165 10.39 8.52 -12.46
CA GLU A 165 10.64 7.35 -13.33
C GLU A 165 9.38 6.51 -13.63
N PHE A 166 8.20 7.12 -13.58
CA PHE A 166 6.99 6.52 -14.13
C PHE A 166 6.88 6.81 -15.64
N PRO A 167 6.23 5.91 -16.41
CA PRO A 167 6.17 6.04 -17.86
C PRO A 167 5.38 7.27 -18.34
N ASP A 168 5.87 7.92 -19.40
CA ASP A 168 5.23 9.08 -20.04
C ASP A 168 3.83 8.74 -20.62
N ASP A 169 3.58 7.46 -20.90
CA ASP A 169 2.30 6.94 -21.39
C ASP A 169 1.29 6.62 -20.29
N THR A 170 1.53 7.11 -19.06
CA THR A 170 0.61 6.92 -17.93
C THR A 170 -0.78 7.49 -18.24
N PRO A 171 -1.84 6.65 -18.24
CA PRO A 171 -3.19 7.11 -18.56
C PRO A 171 -3.75 8.06 -17.51
N ILE A 172 -4.47 9.07 -17.97
CA ILE A 172 -5.21 10.02 -17.15
C ILE A 172 -6.68 9.95 -17.55
N VAL A 173 -7.53 9.51 -16.62
CA VAL A 173 -8.98 9.49 -16.76
C VAL A 173 -9.56 10.69 -16.03
N VAL A 174 -10.46 11.41 -16.69
CA VAL A 174 -11.00 12.69 -16.20
C VAL A 174 -12.46 12.50 -15.81
N GLY A 175 -12.84 12.88 -14.60
CA GLY A 175 -14.19 12.62 -14.11
C GLY A 175 -14.56 13.23 -12.77
N SER A 176 -15.76 12.90 -12.31
CA SER A 176 -16.32 13.28 -11.01
C SER A 176 -16.78 12.03 -10.27
N ALA A 177 -15.97 11.62 -9.30
CA ALA A 177 -16.31 10.50 -8.41
C ALA A 177 -17.60 10.77 -7.63
N LEU A 178 -17.89 12.03 -7.29
CA LEU A 178 -19.09 12.41 -6.56
C LEU A 178 -20.33 12.23 -7.45
N GLN A 179 -20.33 12.77 -8.67
CA GLN A 179 -21.46 12.59 -9.60
C GLN A 179 -21.68 11.12 -9.95
N ALA A 180 -20.60 10.35 -10.15
CA ALA A 180 -20.67 8.91 -10.35
C ALA A 180 -21.32 8.19 -9.15
N LEU A 181 -20.94 8.56 -7.93
CA LEU A 181 -21.53 8.01 -6.70
C LEU A 181 -23.00 8.41 -6.53
N GLU A 182 -23.39 9.63 -6.92
CA GLU A 182 -24.78 10.11 -6.91
C GLU A 182 -25.65 9.49 -8.02
N GLY A 183 -25.03 8.80 -8.98
CA GLY A 183 -25.72 8.05 -10.03
C GLY A 183 -25.88 8.81 -11.35
N ASP A 184 -25.06 9.83 -11.61
CA ASP A 184 -24.97 10.44 -12.92
C ASP A 184 -24.35 9.46 -13.92
N THR A 185 -25.07 9.15 -15.00
CA THR A 185 -24.66 8.22 -16.05
C THR A 185 -23.90 8.90 -17.20
N SER A 186 -23.54 10.17 -17.06
CA SER A 186 -22.75 10.92 -18.04
C SER A 186 -21.32 10.38 -18.18
N ASP A 187 -20.61 10.83 -19.21
CA ASP A 187 -19.21 10.48 -19.43
C ASP A 187 -18.30 10.95 -18.27
N VAL A 188 -18.64 12.08 -17.63
CA VAL A 188 -17.90 12.59 -16.46
C VAL A 188 -18.30 11.92 -15.15
N GLY A 189 -19.50 11.33 -15.06
CA GLY A 189 -19.98 10.55 -13.92
C GLY A 189 -19.58 9.07 -14.02
N GLU A 190 -20.57 8.18 -14.14
CA GLU A 190 -20.37 6.72 -14.27
C GLU A 190 -19.42 6.35 -15.41
N GLY A 191 -19.46 7.07 -16.54
CA GLY A 191 -18.61 6.81 -17.70
C GLY A 191 -17.12 6.83 -17.35
N SER A 192 -16.66 7.84 -16.63
CA SER A 192 -15.27 8.00 -16.21
C SER A 192 -14.80 6.90 -15.26
N VAL A 193 -15.66 6.41 -14.36
CA VAL A 193 -15.30 5.31 -13.44
C VAL A 193 -15.18 3.99 -14.21
N LEU A 194 -16.02 3.77 -15.23
CA LEU A 194 -15.91 2.60 -16.10
C LEU A 194 -14.66 2.64 -16.97
N GLU A 195 -14.35 3.82 -17.52
CA GLU A 195 -13.10 4.06 -18.25
C GLU A 195 -11.90 3.81 -17.35
N LEU A 196 -11.93 4.25 -16.09
CA LEU A 196 -10.88 3.95 -15.11
C LEU A 196 -10.72 2.44 -14.89
N ILE A 197 -11.80 1.70 -14.68
CA ILE A 197 -11.74 0.24 -14.48
C ILE A 197 -11.18 -0.46 -15.72
N GLN A 198 -11.61 -0.05 -16.91
CA GLN A 198 -11.09 -0.58 -18.17
C GLN A 198 -9.59 -0.25 -18.33
N THR A 199 -9.20 0.97 -18.00
CA THR A 199 -7.80 1.40 -18.04
C THR A 199 -6.94 0.59 -17.06
N LEU A 200 -7.46 0.23 -15.89
CA LEU A 200 -6.80 -0.67 -14.95
C LEU A 200 -6.68 -2.10 -15.51
N ASP A 201 -7.70 -2.60 -16.23
CA ASP A 201 -7.63 -3.89 -16.92
C ASP A 201 -6.52 -3.88 -18.00
N ASP A 202 -6.38 -2.79 -18.74
CA ASP A 202 -5.49 -2.71 -19.91
C ASP A 202 -4.04 -2.32 -19.55
N TYR A 203 -3.84 -1.38 -18.62
CA TYR A 203 -2.54 -0.75 -18.34
C TYR A 203 -1.78 -1.38 -17.17
N VAL A 204 -2.49 -1.87 -16.14
CA VAL A 204 -1.84 -2.55 -15.01
C VAL A 204 -1.57 -4.01 -15.42
N PRO A 205 -0.29 -4.46 -15.46
CA PRO A 205 0.01 -5.82 -15.85
C PRO A 205 -0.45 -6.81 -14.79
N GLU A 206 -0.78 -8.03 -15.22
CA GLU A 206 -0.90 -9.14 -14.28
C GLU A 206 0.49 -9.45 -13.71
N PRO A 207 0.68 -9.35 -12.39
CA PRO A 207 1.99 -9.55 -11.77
C PRO A 207 2.37 -11.02 -11.74
N GLU A 208 3.64 -11.33 -12.05
CA GLU A 208 4.18 -12.67 -11.81
C GLU A 208 4.25 -12.92 -10.30
N ARG A 209 3.45 -13.88 -9.82
CA ARG A 209 3.38 -14.23 -8.40
C ARG A 209 4.43 -15.30 -8.06
N PRO A 210 5.31 -15.09 -7.07
CA PRO A 210 6.31 -16.07 -6.67
C PRO A 210 5.71 -17.22 -5.81
N VAL A 211 4.73 -17.93 -6.36
CA VAL A 211 3.98 -19.01 -5.67
C VAL A 211 4.82 -20.25 -5.36
N ASP A 212 5.90 -20.46 -6.11
CA ASP A 212 6.81 -21.60 -5.92
C ASP A 212 7.89 -21.36 -4.85
N GLN A 213 7.96 -20.14 -4.29
CA GLN A 213 8.88 -19.81 -3.21
C GLN A 213 8.31 -20.21 -1.83
N PRO A 214 9.15 -20.29 -0.78
CA PRO A 214 8.65 -20.53 0.58
C PRO A 214 7.66 -19.44 1.01
N PHE A 215 6.54 -19.83 1.62
CA PHE A 215 5.51 -18.92 2.11
C PHE A 215 6.09 -17.82 3.02
N LEU A 216 5.73 -16.57 2.73
CA LEU A 216 5.99 -15.41 3.56
C LEU A 216 4.82 -14.43 3.42
N MET A 217 4.26 -14.00 4.54
CA MET A 217 3.18 -13.02 4.60
C MET A 217 3.45 -12.03 5.74
N PRO A 218 3.68 -10.74 5.45
CA PRO A 218 3.79 -9.71 6.46
C PRO A 218 2.46 -9.51 7.19
N ILE A 219 2.51 -9.33 8.50
CA ILE A 219 1.32 -9.10 9.32
C ILE A 219 1.01 -7.61 9.32
N GLU A 220 -0.17 -7.26 8.82
CA GLU A 220 -0.72 -5.90 8.78
C GLU A 220 -1.58 -5.61 10.00
N ASP A 221 -2.48 -6.53 10.37
CA ASP A 221 -3.39 -6.36 11.49
C ASP A 221 -3.69 -7.69 12.20
N VAL A 222 -4.18 -7.59 13.45
CA VAL A 222 -4.45 -8.71 14.35
C VAL A 222 -5.83 -8.57 14.98
N PHE A 223 -6.69 -9.53 14.67
CA PHE A 223 -8.05 -9.62 15.18
C PHE A 223 -8.24 -10.83 16.09
N THR A 224 -9.24 -10.74 16.98
CA THR A 224 -9.72 -11.90 17.75
C THR A 224 -11.15 -12.18 17.36
N ILE A 225 -11.40 -13.39 16.85
CA ILE A 225 -12.75 -13.86 16.57
C ILE A 225 -13.21 -14.73 17.74
N GLN A 226 -14.28 -14.28 18.41
CA GLN A 226 -14.88 -15.02 19.53
C GLN A 226 -15.20 -16.45 19.11
N GLY A 227 -14.71 -17.41 19.89
CA GLY A 227 -14.91 -18.84 19.65
C GLY A 227 -14.08 -19.46 18.52
N ARG A 228 -13.27 -18.69 17.78
CA ARG A 228 -12.33 -19.22 16.76
C ARG A 228 -10.86 -19.04 17.14
N GLY A 229 -10.47 -17.86 17.62
CA GLY A 229 -9.08 -17.55 17.99
C GLY A 229 -8.55 -16.28 17.32
N THR A 230 -7.21 -16.21 17.21
CA THR A 230 -6.50 -15.05 16.69
C THR A 230 -6.33 -15.16 15.17
N VAL A 231 -6.78 -14.14 14.45
CA VAL A 231 -6.61 -14.01 13.00
C VAL A 231 -5.64 -12.89 12.74
N VAL A 232 -4.65 -13.14 11.89
CA VAL A 232 -3.76 -12.11 11.39
C VAL A 232 -4.03 -11.89 9.91
N THR A 233 -3.98 -10.64 9.46
CA THR A 233 -4.24 -10.28 8.05
C THR A 233 -2.99 -9.75 7.37
N GLY A 234 -2.92 -9.95 6.06
CA GLY A 234 -1.90 -9.34 5.21
C GLY A 234 -1.95 -9.89 3.79
N ARG A 235 -1.22 -9.24 2.89
CA ARG A 235 -0.94 -9.74 1.54
C ARG A 235 0.16 -10.80 1.62
N VAL A 236 -0.04 -11.93 0.96
CA VAL A 236 1.02 -12.94 0.82
C VAL A 236 2.11 -12.40 -0.13
N ASP A 237 3.33 -12.21 0.37
CA ASP A 237 4.46 -11.73 -0.45
C ASP A 237 4.91 -12.81 -1.44
N ARG A 238 5.09 -14.03 -0.93
CA ARG A 238 5.57 -15.19 -1.70
C ARG A 238 5.02 -16.50 -1.16
N GLY A 239 5.02 -17.53 -2.01
CA GLY A 239 4.60 -18.88 -1.70
C GLY A 239 3.10 -19.08 -1.53
N ILE A 240 2.74 -20.20 -0.91
CA ILE A 240 1.37 -20.64 -0.65
C ILE A 240 1.27 -21.13 0.79
N VAL A 241 0.21 -20.75 1.50
CA VAL A 241 -0.16 -21.33 2.80
C VAL A 241 -1.44 -22.13 2.66
N LYS A 242 -1.48 -23.34 3.24
CA LYS A 242 -2.65 -24.20 3.26
C LYS A 242 -3.14 -24.41 4.68
N VAL A 243 -4.45 -24.66 4.81
CA VAL A 243 -5.01 -25.06 6.10
C VAL A 243 -4.35 -26.37 6.56
N GLY A 244 -3.71 -26.33 7.72
CA GLY A 244 -2.95 -27.43 8.31
C GLY A 244 -1.44 -27.23 8.29
N ASP A 245 -0.92 -26.24 7.56
CA ASP A 245 0.52 -25.99 7.48
C ASP A 245 1.09 -25.48 8.82
N GLU A 246 2.28 -25.97 9.17
CA GLU A 246 3.10 -25.40 10.25
C GLU A 246 3.82 -24.15 9.73
N ILE A 247 3.74 -23.06 10.51
CA ILE A 247 4.31 -21.76 10.17
C ILE A 247 4.98 -21.13 11.39
N GLU A 248 5.91 -20.21 11.16
CA GLU A 248 6.58 -19.41 12.18
C GLU A 248 6.13 -17.95 12.14
N ILE A 249 5.91 -17.36 13.32
CA ILE A 249 5.72 -15.92 13.53
C ILE A 249 7.11 -15.35 13.85
N ILE A 250 7.62 -14.46 13.01
CA ILE A 250 9.03 -14.02 13.05
C ILE A 250 9.11 -12.49 13.07
N GLY A 251 10.03 -11.96 13.88
CA GLY A 251 10.32 -10.53 14.00
C GLY A 251 9.81 -9.94 15.31
N ILE A 252 10.42 -8.83 15.74
CA ILE A 252 10.21 -8.04 16.96
C ILE A 252 10.47 -8.81 18.27
N ARG A 253 10.03 -10.05 18.36
CA ARG A 253 10.09 -10.96 19.50
C ARG A 253 10.76 -12.28 19.09
N GLU A 254 10.92 -13.17 20.06
CA GLU A 254 11.38 -14.55 19.81
C GLU A 254 10.41 -15.26 18.86
N ALA A 255 10.96 -16.00 17.89
CA ALA A 255 10.16 -16.69 16.88
C ALA A 255 9.29 -17.78 17.53
N GLN A 256 8.05 -17.89 17.08
CA GLN A 256 7.09 -18.85 17.62
C GLN A 256 6.48 -19.70 16.51
N ARG A 257 6.37 -21.00 16.75
CA ARG A 257 5.66 -21.91 15.84
C ARG A 257 4.17 -21.96 16.13
N THR A 258 3.40 -22.02 15.07
CA THR A 258 1.95 -22.23 15.13
C THR A 258 1.49 -23.02 13.89
N THR A 259 0.19 -23.27 13.79
CA THR A 259 -0.43 -23.96 12.66
C THR A 259 -1.48 -23.07 12.04
N CYS A 260 -1.47 -22.94 10.72
CA CYS A 260 -2.57 -22.34 9.97
C CYS A 260 -3.81 -23.25 10.10
N THR A 261 -4.91 -22.72 10.63
CA THR A 261 -6.15 -23.48 10.86
C THR A 261 -7.34 -23.00 10.03
N GLY A 262 -7.15 -21.92 9.29
CA GLY A 262 -8.14 -21.36 8.39
C GLY A 262 -7.49 -20.25 7.58
N VAL A 263 -7.92 -20.16 6.33
CA VAL A 263 -7.59 -19.07 5.43
C VAL A 263 -8.90 -18.47 4.95
N GLU A 264 -9.02 -17.14 5.02
CA GLU A 264 -10.19 -16.40 4.55
C GLU A 264 -9.76 -15.19 3.73
N MET A 265 -10.57 -14.81 2.76
CA MET A 265 -10.40 -13.58 1.97
C MET A 265 -11.78 -12.92 1.85
N PHE A 266 -11.89 -11.65 2.24
CA PHE A 266 -13.17 -10.92 2.27
C PHE A 266 -14.33 -11.70 2.92
N ARG A 267 -14.05 -12.36 4.07
CA ARG A 267 -15.00 -13.21 4.83
C ARG A 267 -15.46 -14.48 4.11
N LYS A 268 -14.89 -14.81 2.95
CA LYS A 268 -15.09 -16.05 2.20
C LYS A 268 -13.99 -17.06 2.55
N LEU A 269 -14.34 -18.34 2.62
CA LEU A 269 -13.40 -19.42 2.96
C LEU A 269 -12.51 -19.78 1.77
N LEU A 270 -11.24 -20.03 2.05
CA LEU A 270 -10.22 -20.52 1.11
C LEU A 270 -9.58 -21.82 1.64
N ASP A 271 -9.24 -22.74 0.73
CA ASP A 271 -8.47 -23.95 1.08
C ASP A 271 -6.97 -23.64 1.23
N GLU A 272 -6.49 -22.63 0.51
CA GLU A 272 -5.11 -22.14 0.50
C GLU A 272 -5.10 -20.65 0.19
N GLY A 273 -4.09 -19.92 0.68
CA GLY A 273 -3.79 -18.54 0.30
C GLY A 273 -2.51 -18.48 -0.52
N ARG A 274 -2.50 -17.71 -1.60
CA ARG A 274 -1.40 -17.64 -2.57
C ARG A 274 -0.78 -16.25 -2.61
N ALA A 275 0.50 -16.17 -3.00
CA ALA A 275 1.19 -14.92 -3.25
C ALA A 275 0.34 -13.92 -4.05
N GLY A 276 0.19 -12.71 -3.51
CA GLY A 276 -0.66 -11.65 -4.03
C GLY A 276 -2.07 -11.58 -3.46
N GLU A 277 -2.59 -12.62 -2.79
CA GLU A 277 -3.91 -12.56 -2.17
C GLU A 277 -3.85 -11.86 -0.80
N ASN A 278 -4.81 -10.96 -0.55
CA ASN A 278 -5.05 -10.38 0.77
C ASN A 278 -5.89 -11.33 1.61
N ILE A 279 -5.26 -11.98 2.60
CA ILE A 279 -5.89 -13.05 3.37
C ILE A 279 -5.87 -12.78 4.87
N GLY A 280 -6.83 -13.38 5.58
CA GLY A 280 -6.80 -13.60 7.02
C GLY A 280 -6.41 -15.04 7.32
N VAL A 281 -5.39 -15.23 8.17
CA VAL A 281 -4.88 -16.54 8.60
C VAL A 281 -5.25 -16.76 10.07
N LEU A 282 -6.01 -17.82 10.35
CA LEU A 282 -6.37 -18.22 11.71
C LEU A 282 -5.25 -19.06 12.34
N LEU A 283 -4.67 -18.56 13.43
CA LEU A 283 -3.53 -19.17 14.11
C LEU A 283 -3.96 -20.06 15.28
N ARG A 284 -3.43 -21.28 15.34
CA ARG A 284 -3.73 -22.23 16.42
C ARG A 284 -3.02 -21.84 17.71
N GLY A 285 -3.77 -21.65 18.79
CA GLY A 285 -3.20 -21.52 20.15
C GLY A 285 -2.40 -20.24 20.38
N THR A 286 -2.32 -19.33 19.41
CA THR A 286 -1.70 -18.01 19.53
C THR A 286 -2.70 -17.02 20.10
N LYS A 287 -2.32 -16.28 21.14
CA LYS A 287 -3.18 -15.21 21.67
C LYS A 287 -2.90 -13.89 20.95
N ARG A 288 -3.84 -12.95 21.04
CA ARG A 288 -3.70 -11.63 20.39
C ARG A 288 -2.46 -10.89 20.89
N GLU A 289 -2.13 -11.02 22.17
CA GLU A 289 -0.97 -10.38 22.78
C GLU A 289 0.38 -10.99 22.37
N ASP A 290 0.37 -12.20 21.78
CA ASP A 290 1.57 -12.93 21.38
C ASP A 290 1.99 -12.63 19.92
N VAL A 291 1.16 -11.90 19.18
CA VAL A 291 1.39 -11.55 17.77
C VAL A 291 1.05 -10.09 17.51
N GLU A 292 1.84 -9.41 16.69
CA GLU A 292 1.65 -7.99 16.41
C GLU A 292 1.99 -7.62 14.96
N ARG A 293 1.49 -6.45 14.53
CA ARG A 293 1.85 -5.83 13.25
C ARG A 293 3.37 -5.66 13.16
N GLY A 294 3.90 -5.87 11.96
CA GLY A 294 5.34 -5.78 11.69
C GLY A 294 6.11 -7.08 11.94
N GLN A 295 5.46 -8.14 12.40
CA GLN A 295 5.96 -9.50 12.29
C GLN A 295 5.61 -10.09 10.91
N VAL A 296 6.20 -11.24 10.57
CA VAL A 296 5.83 -12.02 9.37
C VAL A 296 5.40 -13.42 9.76
N LEU A 297 4.47 -14.00 9.01
CA LEU A 297 4.26 -15.44 8.96
C LEU A 297 5.17 -16.02 7.88
N ALA A 298 5.90 -17.09 8.16
CA ALA A 298 6.75 -17.74 7.17
C ALA A 298 6.83 -19.26 7.34
N VAL A 299 7.30 -19.95 6.30
CA VAL A 299 7.71 -21.36 6.42
C VAL A 299 8.81 -21.46 7.49
N PRO A 300 8.77 -22.46 8.39
CA PRO A 300 9.77 -22.57 9.44
C PRO A 300 11.21 -22.59 8.89
N GLY A 301 12.05 -21.69 9.40
CA GLY A 301 13.45 -21.55 8.98
C GLY A 301 13.68 -20.97 7.57
N SER A 302 12.66 -20.49 6.86
CA SER A 302 12.85 -19.90 5.52
C SER A 302 13.34 -18.45 5.53
N ILE A 303 13.23 -17.76 6.66
CA ILE A 303 13.73 -16.41 6.87
C ILE A 303 14.13 -16.25 8.34
N THR A 304 15.17 -15.47 8.62
CA THR A 304 15.66 -15.22 9.98
C THR A 304 15.55 -13.74 10.33
N PRO A 305 15.34 -13.39 11.62
CA PRO A 305 15.28 -12.00 12.03
C PRO A 305 16.68 -11.45 12.36
N HIS A 306 16.97 -10.22 11.96
CA HIS A 306 18.27 -9.57 12.11
C HIS A 306 18.14 -8.17 12.69
N THR A 307 19.18 -7.70 13.38
CA THR A 307 19.26 -6.33 13.91
C THR A 307 20.28 -5.46 13.21
N ARG A 308 21.24 -6.04 12.47
CA ARG A 308 22.33 -5.30 11.83
C ARG A 308 22.42 -5.63 10.35
N PHE A 309 22.58 -4.61 9.53
CA PHE A 309 22.68 -4.74 8.08
C PHE A 309 23.44 -3.57 7.46
N GLU A 310 24.02 -3.80 6.28
CA GLU A 310 24.49 -2.77 5.36
C GLU A 310 23.39 -2.47 4.34
N ALA A 311 23.27 -1.22 3.93
CA ALA A 311 22.31 -0.79 2.93
C ALA A 311 22.84 0.34 2.06
N GLU A 312 22.37 0.37 0.81
CA GLU A 312 22.48 1.52 -0.07
C GLU A 312 21.22 2.38 0.11
N VAL A 313 21.41 3.67 0.38
CA VAL A 313 20.35 4.61 0.75
C VAL A 313 20.47 5.90 -0.05
N TYR A 314 19.39 6.27 -0.71
CA TYR A 314 19.17 7.61 -1.23
C TYR A 314 18.54 8.49 -0.16
N VAL A 315 19.15 9.64 0.12
CA VAL A 315 18.64 10.63 1.09
C VAL A 315 17.85 11.69 0.36
N LEU A 316 16.55 11.81 0.66
CA LEU A 316 15.67 12.73 -0.03
C LEU A 316 16.07 14.19 0.25
N SER A 317 16.13 14.98 -0.82
CA SER A 317 16.38 16.41 -0.78
C SER A 317 15.19 17.19 -0.19
N LYS A 318 15.40 18.49 0.04
CA LYS A 318 14.34 19.39 0.49
C LYS A 318 13.19 19.49 -0.52
N ASP A 319 13.52 19.52 -1.81
CA ASP A 319 12.55 19.74 -2.88
C ASP A 319 11.66 18.51 -3.09
N GLU A 320 12.16 17.33 -2.71
CA GLU A 320 11.41 16.06 -2.66
C GLU A 320 10.64 15.86 -1.34
N GLY A 321 10.60 16.87 -0.47
CA GLY A 321 9.91 16.81 0.83
C GLY A 321 10.72 16.16 1.96
N GLY A 322 11.98 15.81 1.71
CA GLY A 322 12.88 15.18 2.66
C GLY A 322 13.56 16.14 3.63
N ARG A 323 14.88 15.97 3.79
CA ARG A 323 15.66 16.72 4.78
C ARG A 323 16.06 18.10 4.27
N HIS A 324 16.10 19.06 5.20
CA HIS A 324 16.63 20.42 4.94
C HIS A 324 18.09 20.53 5.36
N THR A 325 18.55 19.66 6.25
CA THR A 325 19.88 19.69 6.87
C THR A 325 20.52 18.31 6.82
N PRO A 326 21.87 18.25 6.80
CA PRO A 326 22.58 16.98 6.88
C PRO A 326 22.27 16.22 8.17
N PHE A 327 22.61 14.92 8.17
CA PHE A 327 22.70 14.13 9.39
C PHE A 327 24.12 13.60 9.59
N PHE A 328 24.41 13.20 10.82
CA PHE A 328 25.73 12.82 11.29
C PHE A 328 25.69 11.40 11.89
N GLU A 329 26.87 10.89 12.25
CA GLU A 329 27.03 9.64 13.00
C GLU A 329 26.10 9.59 14.23
N GLY A 330 25.47 8.42 14.45
CA GLY A 330 24.53 8.23 15.55
C GLY A 330 23.12 8.77 15.27
N TYR A 331 22.82 9.12 14.02
CA TYR A 331 21.47 9.44 13.58
C TYR A 331 20.48 8.29 13.88
N ARG A 332 19.31 8.59 14.47
CA ARG A 332 18.33 7.58 14.92
C ARG A 332 16.93 7.73 14.31
N PRO A 333 16.75 7.38 13.02
CA PRO A 333 15.44 7.44 12.38
C PRO A 333 14.57 6.21 12.67
N GLN A 334 13.35 6.22 12.12
CA GLN A 334 12.51 5.04 11.98
C GLN A 334 12.73 4.41 10.59
N PHE A 335 12.95 3.09 10.56
CA PHE A 335 13.06 2.27 9.37
C PHE A 335 11.74 1.54 9.13
N TYR A 336 11.30 1.48 7.87
CA TYR A 336 10.07 0.82 7.46
C TYR A 336 10.38 -0.35 6.54
N PHE A 337 10.21 -1.58 7.04
CA PHE A 337 10.36 -2.81 6.29
C PHE A 337 8.99 -3.46 6.12
N ARG A 338 8.44 -3.51 4.90
CA ARG A 338 7.08 -4.05 4.67
C ARG A 338 6.05 -3.37 5.61
N THR A 339 5.48 -4.11 6.56
CA THR A 339 4.51 -3.62 7.57
C THR A 339 5.15 -3.19 8.89
N THR A 340 6.46 -3.38 9.06
CA THR A 340 7.23 -3.08 10.27
C THR A 340 7.73 -1.65 10.27
N ASP A 341 7.52 -0.92 11.36
CA ASP A 341 8.29 0.28 11.69
C ASP A 341 9.15 0.05 12.95
N VAL A 342 10.44 0.36 12.85
CA VAL A 342 11.41 0.10 13.91
C VAL A 342 12.47 1.19 13.97
N THR A 343 12.84 1.62 15.18
CA THR A 343 13.91 2.60 15.36
C THR A 343 15.26 1.93 15.11
N GLY A 344 16.14 2.60 14.38
CA GLY A 344 17.52 2.16 14.21
C GLY A 344 18.51 3.28 14.48
N SER A 345 19.77 2.95 14.65
CA SER A 345 20.89 3.90 14.60
C SER A 345 21.71 3.67 13.35
N VAL A 346 22.13 4.76 12.70
CA VAL A 346 22.97 4.74 11.50
C VAL A 346 24.43 4.94 11.88
N THR A 347 25.29 4.14 11.26
CA THR A 347 26.74 4.30 11.25
C THR A 347 27.21 4.60 9.83
N LEU A 348 27.94 5.70 9.70
CA LEU A 348 28.50 6.19 8.45
C LEU A 348 29.81 5.47 8.12
N PRO A 349 30.18 5.36 6.83
CA PRO A 349 31.46 4.82 6.44
C PRO A 349 32.65 5.64 6.98
N ASP A 350 33.79 4.96 7.15
CA ASP A 350 35.03 5.62 7.55
C ASP A 350 35.37 6.81 6.65
N GLY A 351 35.59 7.98 7.25
CA GLY A 351 35.91 9.22 6.55
C GLY A 351 34.71 10.03 6.06
N VAL A 352 33.48 9.56 6.27
CA VAL A 352 32.25 10.33 6.01
C VAL A 352 31.78 10.99 7.31
N GLU A 353 31.93 12.31 7.43
CA GLU A 353 31.52 13.05 8.63
C GLU A 353 30.01 13.35 8.67
N MET A 354 29.41 13.57 7.50
CA MET A 354 27.99 13.92 7.37
C MET A 354 27.45 13.48 6.02
N VAL A 355 26.14 13.26 5.94
CA VAL A 355 25.42 12.95 4.70
C VAL A 355 24.47 14.09 4.37
N MET A 356 24.56 14.57 3.13
CA MET A 356 23.76 15.70 2.65
C MET A 356 22.42 15.22 2.06
N PRO A 357 21.34 16.03 2.14
CA PRO A 357 20.13 15.76 1.38
C PRO A 357 20.43 15.72 -0.12
N GLY A 358 19.97 14.68 -0.83
CA GLY A 358 20.25 14.39 -2.23
C GLY A 358 21.37 13.37 -2.47
N ASP A 359 22.09 12.93 -1.42
CA ASP A 359 23.18 11.98 -1.56
C ASP A 359 22.70 10.52 -1.71
N ASN A 360 23.46 9.72 -2.44
CA ASN A 360 23.43 8.25 -2.34
C ASN A 360 24.58 7.80 -1.45
N VAL A 361 24.28 7.06 -0.38
CA VAL A 361 25.26 6.63 0.62
C VAL A 361 25.09 5.16 0.96
N ASN A 362 26.21 4.46 1.17
CA ASN A 362 26.20 3.16 1.84
C ASN A 362 26.28 3.38 3.35
N LEU A 363 25.38 2.80 4.11
CA LEU A 363 25.37 2.92 5.57
C LEU A 363 25.22 1.56 6.24
N GLU A 364 25.74 1.44 7.46
CA GLU A 364 25.40 0.36 8.38
C GLU A 364 24.27 0.85 9.30
N ALA A 365 23.28 0.00 9.56
CA ALA A 365 22.21 0.30 10.50
C ALA A 365 22.07 -0.80 11.56
N THR A 366 21.79 -0.37 12.79
CA THR A 366 21.47 -1.25 13.92
C THR A 366 20.07 -0.95 14.45
N LEU A 367 19.16 -1.91 14.36
CA LEU A 367 17.77 -1.84 14.80
C LEU A 367 17.62 -2.17 16.28
N ILE A 368 16.67 -1.53 16.97
CA ILE A 368 16.39 -1.82 18.39
C ILE A 368 15.68 -3.15 18.63
N SER A 369 15.11 -3.73 17.57
CA SER A 369 14.39 -5.01 17.60
C SER A 369 14.77 -5.85 16.36
N PRO A 370 14.79 -7.18 16.46
CA PRO A 370 15.18 -8.05 15.35
C PRO A 370 14.04 -8.14 14.32
N ILE A 371 14.30 -7.85 13.05
CA ILE A 371 13.29 -7.82 11.98
C ILE A 371 13.59 -8.88 10.93
N ALA A 372 12.55 -9.55 10.41
CA ALA A 372 12.68 -10.52 9.34
C ALA A 372 13.14 -9.85 8.03
N MET A 373 14.37 -10.11 7.61
CA MET A 373 14.97 -9.47 6.44
C MET A 373 15.86 -10.43 5.65
N ASP A 374 15.91 -10.20 4.34
CA ASP A 374 16.78 -10.84 3.37
C ASP A 374 17.56 -9.74 2.62
N GLU A 375 18.69 -10.09 1.99
CA GLU A 375 19.37 -9.19 1.05
C GLU A 375 18.44 -8.82 -0.12
N GLY A 376 18.51 -7.57 -0.56
CA GLY A 376 17.61 -7.00 -1.58
C GLY A 376 16.29 -6.45 -1.03
N LEU A 377 16.02 -6.58 0.28
CA LEU A 377 14.82 -6.00 0.88
C LEU A 377 14.86 -4.47 0.84
N ARG A 378 13.88 -3.85 0.17
CA ARG A 378 13.70 -2.40 0.15
C ARG A 378 13.06 -1.89 1.44
N PHE A 379 13.40 -0.67 1.83
CA PHE A 379 12.87 0.00 3.01
C PHE A 379 12.84 1.52 2.84
N ALA A 380 12.01 2.19 3.64
CA ALA A 380 11.98 3.65 3.75
C ALA A 380 12.52 4.11 5.12
N ILE A 381 13.11 5.30 5.16
CA ILE A 381 13.58 5.96 6.38
C ILE A 381 12.71 7.18 6.63
N ARG A 382 12.18 7.31 7.85
CA ARG A 382 11.35 8.47 8.24
C ARG A 382 11.79 9.09 9.56
N GLU A 383 11.63 10.40 9.65
CA GLU A 383 11.86 11.21 10.85
C GLU A 383 10.85 12.36 10.89
N GLY A 384 10.32 12.66 12.08
CA GLY A 384 9.50 13.87 12.28
C GLY A 384 8.26 13.94 11.37
N GLY A 385 7.70 12.78 11.01
CA GLY A 385 6.54 12.70 10.11
C GLY A 385 6.87 12.80 8.62
N ARG A 386 8.13 12.86 8.22
CA ARG A 386 8.55 12.97 6.80
C ARG A 386 9.37 11.77 6.38
N THR A 387 9.26 11.41 5.10
CA THR A 387 10.18 10.47 4.47
C THR A 387 11.49 11.19 4.16
N VAL A 388 12.60 10.66 4.66
CA VAL A 388 13.93 11.30 4.58
C VAL A 388 14.93 10.46 3.81
N GLY A 389 14.63 9.19 3.55
CA GLY A 389 15.47 8.33 2.76
C GLY A 389 14.72 7.11 2.25
N ALA A 390 15.26 6.49 1.20
CA ALA A 390 14.82 5.21 0.67
C ALA A 390 16.04 4.34 0.43
N GLY A 391 15.95 3.05 0.74
CA GLY A 391 17.11 2.18 0.68
C GLY A 391 16.80 0.73 0.38
N VAL A 392 17.88 -0.02 0.15
CA VAL A 392 17.85 -1.46 -0.07
C VAL A 392 18.91 -2.12 0.79
N VAL A 393 18.53 -3.20 1.48
CA VAL A 393 19.47 -4.03 2.26
C VAL A 393 20.43 -4.68 1.28
N THR A 394 21.72 -4.39 1.40
CA THR A 394 22.76 -4.96 0.54
C THR A 394 23.41 -6.18 1.17
N LYS A 395 23.45 -6.24 2.51
CA LYS A 395 24.10 -7.33 3.24
C LYS A 395 23.62 -7.43 4.68
N ILE A 396 23.46 -8.65 5.18
CA ILE A 396 23.10 -8.91 6.58
C ILE A 396 24.38 -9.11 7.42
N ILE A 397 24.44 -8.46 8.58
CA ILE A 397 25.56 -8.56 9.52
C ILE A 397 25.12 -9.45 10.69
N ALA A 398 25.96 -10.45 11.01
CA ALA A 398 25.71 -11.42 12.08
C ALA A 398 25.84 -10.84 13.49
#